data_AF-A0A4Q3SME9-F1
#
_entry.id   AF-A0A4Q3SME9-F1
#
_cell.length_a   1.000
_cell.length_b   1.000
_cell.length_c   1.000
_cell.angle_alpha   90.00
_cell.angle_beta   90.00
_cell.angle_gamma   90.00
#
_symmetry.space_group_name_H-M   'P 1'
#
loop_
_entity.id
_entity.type
_entity.pdbx_description
1 polymer ?
#
loop_
_entity_poly.entity_id
_entity_poly.type
_entity_poly.pdbx_seq_one_letter_code
_entity_poly.pdbx_strand_id
1 'polypeptide(L)' 'MAHDRLFLIDPGFDVSGRDDGPFVCPFCNQIEGLLASFPQLSLDIEVKRVPFP' A
#
# COMPACT_ATOMS: atom_id res chain seq x y z
N MET A 1 -19.26 -5.78 13.25
CA MET A 1 -18.83 -4.93 12.12
C MET A 1 -18.08 -5.84 11.15
N ALA A 2 -18.38 -5.78 9.86
CA ALA A 2 -17.53 -6.48 8.90
C ALA A 2 -16.11 -5.90 9.04
N HIS A 3 -15.11 -6.75 9.23
CA HIS A 3 -13.72 -6.30 9.27
C HIS A 3 -13.32 -5.98 7.84
N ASP A 4 -13.65 -4.76 7.40
CA ASP A 4 -13.25 -4.27 6.09
C ASP A 4 -11.73 -4.38 5.98
N ARG A 5 -11.30 -4.99 4.88
CA ARG A 5 -9.89 -5.26 4.64
C ARG A 5 -9.44 -4.50 3.41
N LEU A 6 -8.39 -3.72 3.59
CA LEU A 6 -7.74 -2.98 2.52
C LEU A 6 -6.46 -3.71 2.13
N PHE A 7 -6.34 -4.05 0.86
CA PHE A 7 -5.12 -4.64 0.30
C PHE A 7 -4.33 -3.57 -0.45
N LEU A 8 -3.05 -3.42 -0.11
CA LEU A 8 -2.11 -2.53 -0.78
C LEU A 8 -0.91 -3.34 -1.27
N ILE A 9 -0.30 -2.93 -2.38
CA ILE A 9 0.97 -3.50 -2.80
C ILE A 9 2.07 -2.94 -1.90
N ASP A 10 2.98 -3.79 -1.42
CA ASP A 10 4.16 -3.37 -0.66
C ASP A 10 4.92 -2.29 -1.44
N PRO A 11 5.34 -1.19 -0.83
CA PRO A 11 6.17 -0.21 -1.51
C PRO A 11 7.58 -0.76 -1.73
N GLY A 12 8.24 -0.29 -2.79
CA GLY A 12 9.65 -0.58 -3.04
C GLY A 12 9.91 -1.94 -3.68
N PHE A 13 9.04 -2.35 -4.62
CA PHE A 13 9.18 -3.60 -5.36
C PHE A 13 9.94 -3.41 -6.67
N ASP A 14 10.63 -4.46 -7.11
CA ASP A 14 11.29 -4.48 -8.41
C ASP A 14 10.28 -4.69 -9.54
N VAL A 15 10.51 -4.04 -10.68
CA VAL A 15 9.69 -4.20 -11.89
C VAL A 15 10.57 -4.69 -13.02
N SER A 16 10.21 -5.83 -13.60
CA SER A 16 10.95 -6.41 -14.73
C SER A 16 11.08 -5.40 -15.87
N GLY A 17 12.31 -5.18 -16.33
CA GLY A 17 12.63 -4.24 -17.40
C GLY A 17 12.85 -2.79 -16.95
N ARG A 18 12.95 -2.55 -15.64
CA ARG A 18 13.37 -1.25 -15.08
C ARG A 18 14.66 -1.41 -14.29
N ASP A 19 15.53 -0.42 -14.41
CA ASP A 19 16.83 -0.32 -13.74
C ASP A 19 16.98 1.00 -12.96
N ASP A 20 15.91 1.79 -12.86
CA ASP A 20 15.89 3.07 -12.15
C ASP A 20 15.58 2.96 -10.66
N GLY A 21 15.56 1.73 -10.13
CA GLY A 21 15.41 1.42 -8.71
C GLY A 21 14.01 0.90 -8.32
N PRO A 22 13.76 0.77 -7.00
CA PRO A 22 12.55 0.17 -6.49
C PRO A 22 11.32 1.04 -6.79
N PHE A 23 10.25 0.40 -7.26
CA PHE A 23 9.03 1.05 -7.69
C PHE A 23 7.98 1.09 -6.57
N VAL A 24 7.04 2.02 -6.69
CA VAL A 24 5.87 2.13 -5.82
C VAL A 24 4.62 2.18 -6.67
N CYS A 25 3.57 1.46 -6.28
CA CYS A 25 2.29 1.56 -6.96
C CYS A 25 1.70 2.98 -6.75
N PRO A 26 1.47 3.76 -7.82
CA PRO A 26 1.05 5.16 -7.69
C PRO A 26 -0.33 5.31 -7.03
N PHE A 27 -1.19 4.30 -7.14
CA PHE A 27 -2.50 4.28 -6.50
C PHE A 27 -2.40 3.89 -5.02
N CYS A 28 -1.64 2.84 -4.70
CA CYS A 28 -1.44 2.43 -3.31
C CYS A 28 -0.73 3.51 -2.51
N ASN A 29 0.25 4.21 -3.10
CA ASN A 29 1.02 5.24 -2.41
C ASN A 29 0.16 6.45 -1.99
N GLN A 30 -0.89 6.78 -2.73
CA GLN A 30 -1.87 7.81 -2.31
C GLN A 30 -2.64 7.38 -1.06
N ILE A 31 -3.03 6.10 -1.00
CA ILE A 31 -3.75 5.55 0.16
C ILE A 31 -2.81 5.44 1.36
N GLU A 32 -1.55 5.05 1.18
CA GLU A 32 -0.54 5.06 2.24
C GLU A 32 -0.37 6.47 2.83
N GLY A 33 -0.30 7.51 1.99
CA GLY A 33 -0.27 8.90 2.45
C GLY A 33 -1.51 9.31 3.24
N LEU A 34 -2.70 8.87 2.80
CA LEU A 34 -3.95 9.10 3.53
C LEU A 34 -3.92 8.41 4.91
N LEU A 35 -3.56 7.14 4.97
CA LEU A 35 -3.48 6.39 6.23
C LEU A 35 -2.44 6.97 7.19
N ALA A 36 -1.32 7.47 6.67
CA ALA A 36 -0.31 8.18 7.46
C ALA A 36 -0.83 9.50 8.02
N SER A 37 -1.68 10.21 7.25
CA SER A 37 -2.27 11.49 7.66
C SER A 37 -3.43 11.33 8.64
N PHE A 38 -4.11 10.18 8.62
CA PHE A 38 -5.25 9.85 9.49
C PHE A 38 -5.03 8.51 10.22
N PRO A 39 -4.15 8.46 11.23
CA PRO A 39 -3.79 7.21 11.90
C PRO A 39 -4.97 6.51 12.59
N GLN A 40 -6.03 7.24 12.96
CA GLN A 40 -7.21 6.63 13.56
C GLN A 40 -7.96 5.73 12.57
N LEU A 41 -8.02 6.12 11.29
CA LEU A 41 -8.68 5.34 10.24
C LEU A 41 -7.94 4.02 9.96
N SER A 42 -6.61 4.01 10.10
CA SER A 42 -5.81 2.80 9.91
C SER A 42 -5.96 1.79 11.05
N LEU A 43 -6.47 2.20 12.22
CA LEU A 43 -6.81 1.32 13.32
C LEU A 43 -8.18 0.63 13.13
N ASP A 44 -9.07 1.26 12.36
CA ASP A 44 -10.43 0.78 12.13
C ASP A 44 -10.54 -0.20 10.93
N ILE A 45 -9.53 -0.24 10.06
CA ILE A 45 -9.49 -1.06 8.84
C ILE A 45 -8.30 -2.02 8.91
N GLU A 46 -8.50 -3.30 8.57
CA GLU A 46 -7.38 -4.24 8.47
C GLU A 46 -6.60 -3.98 7.18
N VAL A 47 -5.43 -3.34 7.31
CA VAL A 47 -4.54 -3.07 6.16
C VAL A 47 -3.59 -4.25 5.96
N LYS A 48 -3.70 -4.92 4.81
CA LYS A 48 -2.78 -5.97 4.38
C LYS A 48 -1.92 -5.49 3.22
N ARG A 49 -0.61 -5.56 3.39
CA ARG A 49 0.34 -5.33 2.30
C ARG A 49 0.73 -6.65 1.67
N VAL A 50 0.79 -6.67 0.34
CA VAL A 50 1.05 -7.87 -0.46
C VAL A 50 2.12 -7.59 -1.51
N PRO A 51 2.93 -8.60 -1.89
CA PRO A 51 3.95 -8.42 -2.90
C PRO A 51 3.35 -8.11 -4.28
N PHE A 52 4.09 -7.36 -5.09
CA PHE A 52 3.80 -7.20 -6.52
C PHE A 52 4.19 -8.48 -7.29
N PRO A 53 3.33 -9.00 -8.18
CA PRO A 53 3.61 -10.22 -8.95
C PRO A 53 4.61 -10.02 -10.10
#